data_AF-A0A938QAB4-F1
#
_entry.id   AF-A0A938QAB4-F1
#
_cell.length_a   1.000
_cell.length_b   1.000
_cell.length_c   1.000
_cell.angle_alpha   90.00
_cell.angle_beta   90.00
_cell.angle_gamma   90.00
#
_symmetry.space_group_name_H-M   'P 1'
#
loop_
_entity.id
_entity.type
_entity.pdbx_description
1 polymer ?
#
loop_
_entity_poly.entity_id
_entity_poly.type
_entity_poly.pdbx_seq_one_letter_code
_entity_poly.pdbx_strand_id
1 'polypeptide(L)' 'MFGLGVPELLVILGIALVIFGPSKLPQIGSGLGKAIRDFKKGVSGDEEETGKDGKKESAKDLPR' A
#
# COMPACT_ATOMS: atom_id res chain seq x y z
N MET A 1 5.32 -1.86 31.36
CA MET A 1 6.16 -0.65 31.17
C MET A 1 6.92 -0.73 29.85
N PHE A 2 6.25 -0.77 28.70
CA PHE A 2 6.84 -0.51 27.37
C PHE A 2 5.67 -0.52 26.38
N GLY A 3 4.87 0.55 26.40
CA GLY A 3 3.88 0.76 25.36
C GLY A 3 4.63 1.34 24.18
N LEU A 4 4.78 0.59 23.10
CA LEU A 4 5.22 1.15 21.82
C LEU A 4 4.14 2.14 21.40
N GLY A 5 4.38 3.42 21.69
CA GLY A 5 3.50 4.49 21.30
C GLY A 5 3.63 4.76 19.80
N VAL A 6 2.66 5.52 19.29
CA VAL A 6 2.75 6.11 17.95
C VAL A 6 4.08 6.89 17.75
N PRO A 7 4.61 7.64 18.74
CA PRO A 7 5.89 8.34 18.58
C PRO A 7 7.08 7.40 18.35
N GLU A 8 7.23 6.34 19.14
CA GLU A 8 8.32 5.38 19.00
C GLU A 8 8.26 4.65 17.65
N LEU A 9 7.05 4.29 17.20
CA LEU A 9 6.85 3.66 15.89
C LEU A 9 7.25 4.61 14.74
N LEU A 10 6.97 5.91 14.86
CA LEU A 10 7.38 6.91 13.88
C LEU A 10 8.90 7.08 13.81
N VAL A 11 9.60 7.02 14.95
CA VAL A 11 11.07 7.08 14.98
C VAL A 11 11.66 5.86 14.27
N ILE A 12 11.16 4.66 14.57
CA ILE A 12 11.60 3.41 13.93
C ILE A 12 11.32 3.47 12.42
N LEU A 13 10.12 3.92 12.03
CA LEU A 13 9.75 4.11 10.64
C LEU A 13 10.66 5.12 9.95
N GLY A 14 11.02 6.22 10.62
CA GLY A 14 11.95 7.22 10.11
C GLY A 14 13.33 6.63 9.82
N ILE A 15 13.88 5.82 10.73
CA ILE A 15 15.17 5.14 10.52
C ILE A 15 15.06 4.13 9.36
N ALA A 16 14.00 3.33 9.32
CA ALA A 16 13.74 2.40 8.23
C ALA A 16 13.64 3.12 6.88
N LEU A 17 13.02 4.31 6.85
CA LEU A 17 12.91 5.16 5.67
C LEU A 17 14.26 5.74 5.22
N VAL A 18 15.21 5.99 6.13
CA VAL A 18 16.56 6.41 5.75
C VAL A 18 17.32 5.26 5.08
N ILE A 19 17.16 4.04 5.58
CA ILE A 19 17.85 2.85 5.04
C ILE A 19 17.22 2.41 3.72
N PHE A 20 15.90 2.27 3.67
CA PHE A 20 15.19 1.74 2.52
C PHE A 20 14.76 2.83 1.53
N GLY A 21 14.57 4.06 1.99
CA GLY A 21 14.02 5.17 1.20
C GLY A 21 12.48 5.21 1.21
N PRO A 22 11.86 6.41 1.18
CA PRO A 22 10.40 6.57 1.18
C PRO A 22 9.71 5.96 -0.04
N SER A 23 10.40 5.84 -1.16
CA SER A 23 9.87 5.24 -2.39
C SER A 23 9.69 3.72 -2.30
N LYS A 24 10.38 3.04 -1.38
CA LYS A 24 10.27 1.58 -1.24
C LYS A 24 8.99 1.15 -0.52
N LEU A 25 8.49 1.94 0.43
CA LEU A 25 7.24 1.64 1.14
C LEU A 25 6.02 1.46 0.20
N PRO A 26 5.70 2.40 -0.71
CA PRO A 26 4.57 2.24 -1.63
C PRO A 26 4.82 1.12 -2.66
N GLN A 27 6.07 0.89 -3.06
CA GLN A 27 6.43 -0.19 -3.99
C GLN A 27 6.14 -1.57 -3.38
N ILE A 28 6.59 -1.78 -2.14
CA ILE A 28 6.34 -3.03 -1.38
C ILE A 28 4.87 -3.13 -1.00
N GLY A 29 4.24 -2.05 -0.54
CA GLY A 29 2.84 -2.00 -0.18
C GLY A 29 1.89 -2.29 -1.34
N SER A 30 2.20 -1.84 -2.56
CA SER A 30 1.40 -2.14 -3.74
C SER A 30 1.44 -3.63 -4.10
N GLY A 31 2.61 -4.27 -3.98
CA GLY A 31 2.77 -5.71 -4.22
C GLY A 31 2.09 -6.55 -3.15
N LEU A 32 2.33 -6.22 -1.88
CA LEU A 32 1.72 -6.89 -0.73
C LEU A 32 0.19 -6.69 -0.70
N GLY A 33 -0.29 -5.50 -1.04
CA GLY A 33 -1.73 -5.20 -1.11
C GLY A 33 -2.44 -6.00 -2.19
N LYS A 34 -1.83 -6.17 -3.36
CA LYS A 34 -2.36 -7.08 -4.40
C LYS A 34 -2.39 -8.52 -3.92
N ALA A 35 -1.29 -9.02 -3.33
CA ALA A 35 -1.22 -10.37 -2.81
C ALA A 35 -2.26 -10.64 -1.71
N ILE A 36 -2.45 -9.71 -0.76
CA ILE A 36 -3.48 -9.81 0.28
C ILE A 36 -4.88 -9.77 -0.33
N ARG A 37 -5.11 -8.90 -1.32
CA ARG A 37 -6.41 -8.81 -2.01
C ARG A 37 -6.75 -10.11 -2.72
N ASP A 38 -5.79 -10.70 -3.43
CA ASP A 38 -6.00 -11.94 -4.17
C ASP A 38 -6.08 -13.16 -3.23
N PHE A 39 -5.33 -13.17 -2.13
CA PHE A 39 -5.47 -14.15 -1.05
C PHE A 39 -6.86 -14.08 -0.41
N LYS A 40 -7.36 -12.87 -0.10
CA LYS A 40 -8.71 -12.66 0.45
C LYS A 40 -9.78 -13.15 -0.53
N LYS A 41 -9.66 -12.87 -1.83
CA LYS A 41 -10.60 -13.37 -2.85
C LYS A 41 -10.64 -14.89 -2.90
N GLY A 42 -9.48 -15.55 -2.88
CA GLY A 42 -9.39 -17.01 -2.94
C GLY A 42 -9.91 -17.70 -1.68
N VAL A 43 -9.73 -17.08 -0.50
CA VAL A 43 -10.19 -17.63 0.79
C VAL A 43 -11.66 -17.33 1.06
N SER A 44 -12.18 -16.18 0.63
CA SER A 44 -13.56 -15.76 0.90
C SER A 44 -14.59 -16.28 -0.11
N GLY A 45 -14.21 -17.03 -1.13
CA GLY A 45 -15.15 -17.71 -2.03
C GLY A 45 -16.20 -16.78 -2.66
N ASP A 46 -15.80 -16.07 -3.72
CA ASP A 46 -16.67 -15.38 -4.69
C ASP A 46 -17.71 -14.35 -4.21
N GLU A 47 -17.73 -13.92 -2.95
CA GLU A 47 -18.64 -12.87 -2.49
C GLU A 47 -17.87 -11.65 -2.01
N GLU A 48 -17.52 -10.76 -2.95
CA GLU A 48 -17.64 -9.30 -2.84
C GLU A 48 -16.69 -8.60 -3.82
N GLU A 49 -17.27 -8.10 -4.91
CA GLU A 49 -16.70 -7.08 -5.77
C GLU A 49 -16.34 -5.82 -4.97
N THR A 50 -15.09 -5.71 -4.51
CA THR A 50 -14.56 -4.45 -3.98
C THR A 50 -13.49 -3.90 -4.90
N GLY A 51 -14.00 -3.25 -5.96
CA GLY A 51 -13.91 -1.80 -6.11
C GLY A 51 -12.53 -1.15 -6.10
N LYS A 52 -12.19 -0.59 -7.28
CA LYS A 52 -11.24 0.51 -7.53
C LYS A 52 -9.76 0.14 -7.57
N ASP A 53 -9.39 -0.56 -8.65
CA ASP A 53 -8.06 -0.42 -9.23
C ASP A 53 -7.83 1.06 -9.59
N GLY A 54 -6.71 1.60 -9.11
CA GLY A 54 -6.35 3.00 -9.27
C GLY A 54 -6.40 3.42 -10.74
N LYS A 55 -7.27 4.40 -11.01
CA LYS A 55 -7.29 5.18 -12.25
C LYS A 55 -5.94 5.88 -12.40
N LYS A 56 -4.97 5.20 -13.00
CA LYS A 56 -3.77 5.79 -13.58
C LYS A 56 -4.19 6.82 -14.63
N GLU A 57 -3.53 7.97 -14.56
CA GLU A 57 -3.18 8.86 -15.65
C GLU A 57 -3.56 8.41 -17.08
N SER A 58 -4.45 9.15 -17.73
CA SER A 58 -4.40 9.52 -19.16
C SER A 58 -5.70 10.25 -19.53
N ALA A 59 -5.76 11.56 -19.23
CA ALA A 59 -6.77 12.46 -19.80
C ALA A 59 -6.18 13.86 -20.00
N LYS A 60 -4.89 13.95 -20.36
CA LYS A 60 -4.22 15.21 -20.70
C LYS A 60 -3.72 15.30 -22.15
N ASP A 61 -3.94 14.26 -22.94
CA ASP A 61 -3.66 14.24 -24.37
C ASP A 61 -4.97 14.13 -25.17
N LEU A 62 -5.71 15.24 -25.26
CA LEU A 62 -6.45 15.52 -26.48
C LEU A 62 -6.00 16.88 -27.03
N PRO A 63 -5.27 16.92 -28.16
CA PRO A 63 -5.01 18.15 -28.90
C PRO A 63 -6.35 18.70 -29.42
N ARG A 64 -6.55 20.01 -29.29
CA ARG A 64 -7.65 20.72 -29.96
C ARG A 64 -7.32 20.93 -31.42
#